data_AF-A0A0D7AX77-F1
#
_entry.id   AF-A0A0D7AX77-F1
#
_cell.length_a   1.000
_cell.length_b   1.000
_cell.length_c   1.000
_cell.angle_alpha   90.00
_cell.angle_beta   90.00
_cell.angle_gamma   90.00
#
_symmetry.space_group_name_H-M   'P 1'
#
loop_
_entity.id
_entity.type
_entity.pdbx_description
1 polymer ?
#
loop_
_entity_poly.entity_id
_entity_poly.type
_entity_poly.pdbx_seq_one_letter_code
_entity_poly.pdbx_strand_id
1 'polypeptide(L)'
;QLLVDPERTPPPASIPDLEYVAAAVFLSQKPKASSGEGRETKVWDKAFILEDLIRMNAREEFVKYIHNVSPIPMVQPEDSEEDYAKAVFLAASQHLLFWRSQGTIFLSDFQGSGCFLTDCQIMSNPALTPGNDNANMFGDGNVAQGFDNFPKEHICNVWCSWFGLEPFGQTDID
;
A
#
# COMPACT_ATOMS: atom_id res chain seq x y z
N GLN A 1 -2.69 -15.81 -12.03
CA GLN A 1 -2.64 -16.08 -13.48
C GLN A 1 -2.87 -14.77 -14.23
N LEU A 2 -1.80 -14.18 -14.79
CA LEU A 2 -1.86 -12.97 -15.62
C LEU A 2 -2.91 -13.15 -16.74
N LEU A 3 -3.56 -12.06 -17.15
CA LEU A 3 -4.54 -12.13 -18.25
C LEU A 3 -3.87 -12.24 -19.61
N VAL A 4 -2.58 -11.91 -19.68
CA VAL A 4 -1.72 -12.17 -20.85
C VAL A 4 -0.74 -13.32 -20.58
N ASP A 5 -0.30 -13.95 -21.65
CA ASP A 5 0.77 -14.94 -21.64
C ASP A 5 2.14 -14.21 -21.58
N PRO A 6 2.88 -14.28 -20.46
CA PRO A 6 4.14 -13.56 -20.30
C PRO A 6 5.25 -14.08 -21.24
N GLU A 7 5.13 -15.31 -21.78
CA GLU A 7 6.08 -15.81 -22.79
C GLU A 7 5.83 -15.18 -24.17
N ARG A 8 4.62 -14.66 -24.42
CA ARG A 8 4.23 -14.02 -25.68
C ARG A 8 4.29 -12.50 -25.62
N THR A 9 4.17 -11.93 -24.42
CA THR A 9 4.24 -10.49 -24.20
C THR A 9 5.28 -10.21 -23.12
N PRO A 10 6.53 -9.84 -23.49
CA PRO A 10 7.55 -9.53 -22.49
C PRO A 10 7.14 -8.29 -21.66
N PRO A 11 7.65 -8.16 -20.42
CA PRO A 11 7.35 -6.99 -19.60
C PRO A 11 7.86 -5.71 -20.27
N PRO A 12 7.13 -4.58 -20.14
CA PRO A 12 7.48 -3.31 -20.78
C PRO A 12 8.80 -2.71 -20.26
N ALA A 13 9.21 -3.08 -19.05
CA ALA A 13 10.48 -2.70 -18.44
C ALA A 13 10.94 -3.80 -17.45
N SER A 14 12.05 -3.58 -16.75
CA SER A 14 12.45 -4.45 -15.65
C SER A 14 11.40 -4.40 -14.54
N ILE A 15 10.94 -5.57 -14.08
CA ILE A 15 10.00 -5.65 -12.96
C ILE A 15 10.74 -5.21 -11.69
N PRO A 16 10.26 -4.19 -10.96
CA PRO A 16 10.86 -3.79 -9.70
C PRO A 16 10.85 -4.93 -8.68
N ASP A 17 12.01 -5.21 -8.09
CA ASP A 17 12.13 -6.14 -6.97
C ASP A 17 11.81 -5.37 -5.67
N LEU A 18 10.55 -5.46 -5.24
CA LEU A 18 10.03 -4.73 -4.08
C LEU A 18 9.51 -5.70 -3.03
N GLU A 19 9.83 -5.45 -1.77
CA GLU A 19 9.35 -6.25 -0.64
C GLU A 19 8.91 -5.38 0.54
N TYR A 20 7.88 -5.81 1.26
CA TYR A 20 7.50 -5.16 2.52
C TYR A 20 8.41 -5.60 3.65
N VAL A 21 8.82 -4.66 4.49
CA VAL A 21 9.54 -4.96 5.73
C VAL A 21 8.71 -5.84 6.65
N ALA A 22 9.38 -6.70 7.43
CA ALA A 22 8.70 -7.47 8.45
C ALA A 22 8.20 -6.52 9.56
N ALA A 23 6.97 -6.75 10.03
CA ALA A 23 6.38 -6.01 11.13
C ALA A 23 5.84 -6.95 12.22
N ALA A 24 5.86 -6.50 13.46
CA ALA A 24 5.36 -7.23 14.62
C ALA A 24 4.65 -6.30 15.61
N VAL A 25 3.65 -6.84 16.32
CA VAL A 25 2.99 -6.14 17.42
C VAL A 25 3.77 -6.41 18.72
N PHE A 26 4.19 -5.34 19.39
CA PHE A 26 4.86 -5.39 20.69
C PHE A 26 3.96 -4.83 21.78
N LEU A 27 3.69 -5.64 22.81
CA LEU A 27 2.87 -5.26 23.96
C LEU A 27 3.73 -5.08 25.21
N SER A 28 3.72 -3.88 25.79
CA SER A 28 4.42 -3.60 27.04
C SER A 28 3.53 -3.87 28.25
N GLN A 29 4.16 -4.26 29.36
CA GLN A 29 3.50 -4.45 30.65
C GLN A 29 4.14 -3.55 31.70
N LYS A 30 3.32 -2.99 32.59
CA LYS A 30 3.77 -2.26 33.78
C LYS A 30 3.31 -2.96 35.07
N PRO A 31 4.02 -2.77 36.19
CA PRO A 31 3.55 -3.22 37.48
C PRO A 31 2.20 -2.58 37.81
N LYS A 32 1.26 -3.37 38.30
CA LYS A 32 0.02 -2.86 38.90
C LYS A 32 0.38 -2.29 40.26
N ALA A 33 0.07 -1.01 40.49
CA ALA A 33 0.23 -0.42 41.82
C ALA A 33 -0.58 -1.25 42.84
N SER A 34 0.10 -1.90 43.78
CA SER A 34 -0.56 -2.60 44.89
C SER A 34 -0.63 -1.66 46.09
N SER A 35 -1.77 -1.65 46.76
CA SER A 35 -1.98 -0.96 48.05
C SER A 35 -1.60 -1.82 49.25
N GLY A 36 -0.85 -2.92 49.07
CA GLY A 36 -0.46 -3.83 50.14
C GLY A 36 0.57 -4.89 49.73
N GLU A 37 1.13 -5.56 50.74
CA GLU A 37 2.08 -6.67 50.62
C GLU A 37 1.41 -7.88 49.96
N GLY A 38 1.48 -7.94 48.64
CA GLY A 38 0.90 -9.01 47.84
C GLY A 38 1.60 -9.12 46.49
N ARG A 39 1.60 -10.34 45.94
CA ARG A 39 2.25 -10.78 44.70
C ARG A 39 2.16 -9.72 43.58
N GLU A 40 3.30 -9.34 43.03
CA GLU A 40 3.41 -8.36 41.94
C GLU A 40 2.57 -8.83 40.75
N THR A 41 1.55 -8.06 40.39
CA THR A 41 0.69 -8.34 39.23
C THR A 41 1.04 -7.37 38.11
N LYS A 42 1.18 -7.87 36.88
CA LYS A 42 1.45 -7.05 35.70
C LYS A 42 0.15 -6.71 34.99
N VAL A 43 0.05 -5.49 34.47
CA VAL A 43 -1.05 -5.05 33.58
C VAL A 43 -0.47 -4.58 32.25
N TRP A 44 -1.21 -4.79 31.17
CA TRP A 44 -0.88 -4.25 29.85
C TRP A 44 -0.87 -2.72 29.92
N ASP A 45 0.12 -2.09 29.27
CA ASP A 45 0.29 -0.63 29.28
C ASP A 45 0.13 -0.05 27.88
N LYS A 46 0.97 -0.47 26.93
CA LYS A 46 1.00 0.08 25.57
C LYS A 46 1.15 -1.02 24.53
N ALA A 47 0.65 -0.74 23.34
CA ALA A 47 0.89 -1.52 22.14
C ALA A 47 1.71 -0.67 21.16
N PHE A 48 2.64 -1.32 20.47
CA PHE A 48 3.49 -0.72 19.44
C PHE A 48 3.51 -1.64 18.23
N ILE A 49 3.73 -1.06 17.06
CA ILE A 49 4.18 -1.79 15.88
C ILE A 49 5.68 -1.58 15.80
N LEU A 50 6.42 -2.68 15.65
CA LEU A 50 7.84 -2.68 15.37
C LEU A 50 8.04 -3.18 13.96
N GLU A 51 8.92 -2.53 13.20
CA GLU A 51 9.27 -2.90 11.83
C GLU A 51 10.80 -3.04 11.69
N ASP A 52 11.23 -3.78 10.68
CA ASP A 52 12.65 -3.80 10.32
C ASP A 52 13.09 -2.42 9.84
N LEU A 53 14.20 -1.93 10.40
CA LEU A 53 14.78 -0.65 10.02
C LEU A 53 15.32 -0.72 8.59
N ILE A 54 14.73 0.05 7.68
CA ILE A 54 15.26 0.27 6.33
C ILE A 54 16.59 1.03 6.47
N ARG A 55 17.71 0.34 6.22
CA ARG A 55 19.06 0.93 6.32
C ARG A 55 19.42 1.66 5.03
N MET A 56 19.14 2.95 5.00
CA MET A 56 19.48 3.81 3.87
C MET A 56 20.97 4.19 3.89
N ASN A 57 21.60 4.17 2.72
CA ASN A 57 22.91 4.79 2.53
C ASN A 57 22.79 6.30 2.25
N ALA A 58 23.91 7.03 2.19
CA ALA A 58 23.92 8.49 2.04
C ALA A 58 23.32 9.03 0.72
N ARG A 59 22.97 8.16 -0.24
CA ARG A 59 22.36 8.51 -1.52
C ARG A 59 20.91 8.02 -1.64
N GLU A 60 20.41 7.32 -0.63
CA GLU A 60 19.04 6.82 -0.60
C GLU A 60 18.18 7.75 0.24
N GLU A 61 16.94 7.96 -0.22
CA GLU A 61 15.94 8.74 0.49
C GLU A 61 14.70 7.87 0.76
N PHE A 62 13.93 8.26 1.77
CA PHE A 62 12.62 7.67 1.99
C PHE A 62 11.63 8.35 1.06
N VAL A 63 11.03 7.58 0.16
CA VAL A 63 10.16 8.05 -0.90
C VAL A 63 8.74 7.62 -0.62
N LYS A 64 7.81 8.57 -0.71
CA LYS A 64 6.38 8.28 -0.78
C LYS A 64 5.98 8.19 -2.24
N TYR A 65 5.74 6.99 -2.75
CA TYR A 65 5.46 6.74 -4.16
C TYR A 65 4.02 7.07 -4.52
N ILE A 66 3.05 6.71 -3.67
CA ILE A 66 1.61 6.89 -3.88
C ILE A 66 0.97 7.29 -2.54
N HIS A 67 -0.06 8.14 -2.58
CA HIS A 67 -0.81 8.55 -1.39
C HIS A 67 -2.10 7.73 -1.25
N ASN A 68 -2.53 7.40 -0.03
CA ASN A 68 -3.79 6.66 0.20
C ASN A 68 -5.09 7.32 -0.34
N VAL A 69 -5.04 8.59 -0.77
CA VAL A 69 -6.21 9.33 -1.30
C VAL A 69 -6.11 9.62 -2.79
N SER A 70 -5.02 9.20 -3.45
CA SER A 70 -4.82 9.40 -4.88
C SER A 70 -4.04 8.22 -5.47
N PRO A 71 -4.55 7.58 -6.54
CA PRO A 71 -3.85 6.46 -7.17
C PRO A 71 -2.67 6.89 -8.06
N ILE A 72 -2.37 8.19 -8.14
CA ILE A 72 -1.39 8.76 -9.05
C ILE A 72 0.00 8.75 -8.37
N PRO A 73 1.07 8.38 -9.11
CA PRO A 73 2.44 8.56 -8.65
C PRO A 73 2.72 9.98 -8.13
N MET A 74 3.31 10.07 -6.94
CA MET A 74 3.76 11.34 -6.35
C MET A 74 5.12 11.79 -6.88
N VAL A 75 5.97 10.83 -7.26
CA VAL A 75 7.28 11.07 -7.87
C VAL A 75 7.10 11.44 -9.33
N GLN A 76 7.87 12.39 -9.84
CA GLN A 76 7.91 12.72 -11.28
C GLN A 76 9.19 12.18 -11.93
N PRO A 77 9.19 11.95 -13.26
CA PRO A 77 10.38 11.48 -13.98
C PRO A 77 11.61 12.37 -13.78
N GLU A 78 11.41 13.68 -13.58
CA GLU A 78 12.48 14.66 -13.39
C GLU A 78 13.13 14.57 -12.01
N ASP A 79 12.42 14.02 -11.01
CA ASP A 79 12.93 13.87 -9.65
C ASP A 79 13.86 12.65 -9.53
N SER A 80 13.41 11.50 -10.07
CA SER A 80 14.12 10.23 -10.06
C SER A 80 13.48 9.26 -11.04
N GLU A 81 14.18 8.93 -12.14
CA GLU A 81 13.69 7.97 -13.14
C GLU A 81 13.44 6.58 -12.52
N GLU A 82 14.30 6.16 -11.59
CA GLU A 82 14.19 4.88 -10.89
C GLU A 82 12.95 4.83 -10.00
N ASP A 83 12.73 5.84 -9.16
CA ASP A 83 11.61 5.87 -8.23
C ASP A 83 10.30 6.15 -8.94
N TYR A 84 10.32 6.92 -10.04
CA TYR A 84 9.19 7.05 -10.93
C TYR A 84 8.80 5.71 -11.55
N ALA A 85 9.77 4.93 -12.04
CA ALA A 85 9.49 3.59 -12.59
C ALA A 85 8.85 2.66 -11.54
N LYS A 86 9.33 2.70 -10.28
CA LYS A 86 8.69 1.98 -9.16
C LYS A 86 7.26 2.48 -8.93
N ALA A 87 7.04 3.79 -8.85
CA ALA A 87 5.72 4.38 -8.62
C ALA A 87 4.72 4.01 -9.71
N VAL A 88 5.13 4.00 -10.98
CA VAL A 88 4.30 3.59 -12.13
C VAL A 88 3.92 2.10 -12.05
N PHE A 89 4.86 1.23 -11.68
CA PHE A 89 4.59 -0.18 -11.45
C PHE A 89 3.63 -0.40 -10.25
N LEU A 90 3.84 0.33 -9.15
CA LEU A 90 2.99 0.28 -7.96
C LEU A 90 1.57 0.79 -8.26
N ALA A 91 1.44 1.82 -9.10
CA ALA A 91 0.13 2.32 -9.54
C ALA A 91 -0.65 1.25 -10.29
N ALA A 92 -0.01 0.51 -11.20
CA ALA A 92 -0.62 -0.64 -11.86
C ALA A 92 -0.92 -1.80 -10.91
N SER A 93 -0.10 -1.98 -9.87
CA SER A 93 -0.33 -2.99 -8.83
C SER A 93 -1.61 -2.69 -8.03
N GLN A 94 -1.97 -1.42 -7.80
CA GLN A 94 -3.27 -1.05 -7.22
C GLN A 94 -4.42 -1.62 -8.05
N HIS A 95 -4.38 -1.39 -9.36
CA HIS A 95 -5.40 -1.85 -10.30
C HIS A 95 -5.43 -3.38 -10.37
N LEU A 96 -4.27 -4.03 -10.44
CA LEU A 96 -4.19 -5.49 -10.42
C LEU A 96 -4.85 -6.08 -9.17
N LEU A 97 -4.59 -5.51 -7.99
CA LEU A 97 -5.18 -5.96 -6.73
C LEU A 97 -6.69 -5.70 -6.68
N PHE A 98 -7.13 -4.52 -7.14
CA PHE A 98 -8.55 -4.20 -7.28
C PHE A 98 -9.28 -5.20 -8.19
N TRP A 99 -8.72 -5.49 -9.36
CA TRP A 99 -9.29 -6.44 -10.31
C TRP A 99 -9.30 -7.87 -9.74
N ARG A 100 -8.18 -8.31 -9.14
CA ARG A 100 -8.06 -9.64 -8.51
C ARG A 100 -9.06 -9.85 -7.38
N SER A 101 -9.31 -8.80 -6.61
CA SER A 101 -10.25 -8.81 -5.51
C SER A 101 -11.71 -8.62 -5.94
N GLN A 102 -11.97 -8.52 -7.25
CA GLN A 102 -13.30 -8.26 -7.82
C GLN A 102 -13.88 -6.93 -7.32
N GLY A 103 -13.03 -5.91 -7.17
CA GLY A 103 -13.42 -4.58 -6.71
C GLY A 103 -13.79 -4.54 -5.23
N THR A 104 -13.16 -5.36 -4.40
CA THR A 104 -13.42 -5.34 -2.95
C THR A 104 -12.30 -4.67 -2.15
N ILE A 105 -11.05 -4.83 -2.58
CA ILE A 105 -9.88 -4.23 -1.93
C ILE A 105 -8.78 -3.83 -2.93
N PHE A 106 -7.98 -2.84 -2.58
CA PHE A 106 -6.67 -2.58 -3.16
C PHE A 106 -5.69 -2.06 -2.10
N LEU A 107 -4.39 -2.08 -2.40
CA LEU A 107 -3.37 -1.47 -1.56
C LEU A 107 -3.02 -0.07 -2.06
N SER A 108 -2.71 0.85 -1.18
CA SER A 108 -2.23 2.19 -1.48
C SER A 108 -1.20 2.64 -0.43
N ASP A 109 -0.88 3.93 -0.39
CA ASP A 109 0.13 4.52 0.50
C ASP A 109 1.52 3.87 0.40
N PHE A 110 1.93 3.52 -0.82
CA PHE A 110 3.23 2.88 -1.03
C PHE A 110 4.35 3.87 -0.73
N GLN A 111 5.21 3.50 0.21
CA GLN A 111 6.35 4.31 0.66
C GLN A 111 7.48 3.42 1.16
N GLY A 112 8.72 3.92 1.10
CA GLY A 112 9.90 3.17 1.52
C GLY A 112 11.19 3.68 0.90
N SER A 113 12.21 2.83 0.80
CA SER A 113 13.50 3.19 0.21
C SER A 113 14.18 1.98 -0.42
N GLY A 114 14.89 2.19 -1.54
CA GLY A 114 15.53 1.11 -2.30
C GLY A 114 14.50 0.08 -2.79
N CYS A 115 14.65 -1.17 -2.35
CA CYS A 115 13.72 -2.29 -2.62
C CYS A 115 12.69 -2.51 -1.49
N PHE A 116 12.77 -1.77 -0.39
CA PHE A 116 11.90 -1.98 0.77
C PHE A 116 10.72 -1.01 0.78
N LEU A 117 9.53 -1.57 1.02
CA LEU A 117 8.29 -0.85 1.28
C LEU A 117 7.89 -1.02 2.75
N THR A 118 7.17 -0.04 3.28
CA THR A 118 6.53 -0.13 4.60
C THR A 118 5.20 0.64 4.63
N ASP A 119 4.46 0.51 5.73
CA ASP A 119 3.29 1.33 6.06
C ASP A 119 2.28 1.50 4.93
N CYS A 120 1.90 0.40 4.28
CA CYS A 120 0.85 0.43 3.27
C CYS A 120 -0.53 0.64 3.89
N GLN A 121 -1.44 1.15 3.08
CA GLN A 121 -2.85 1.24 3.42
C GLN A 121 -3.68 0.25 2.60
N ILE A 122 -4.47 -0.58 3.26
CA ILE A 122 -5.53 -1.35 2.59
C ILE A 122 -6.75 -0.45 2.44
N MET A 123 -7.22 -0.31 1.20
CA MET A 123 -8.45 0.39 0.84
C MET A 123 -9.52 -0.65 0.54
N SER A 124 -10.67 -0.60 1.22
CA SER A 124 -11.73 -1.59 1.05
C SER A 124 -13.08 -0.98 0.68
N ASN A 125 -13.90 -1.75 -0.04
CA ASN A 125 -15.23 -1.32 -0.44
C ASN A 125 -16.12 -1.02 0.78
N PRO A 126 -16.63 0.21 0.94
CA PRO A 126 -17.44 0.60 2.09
C PRO A 126 -18.75 -0.18 2.20
N ALA A 127 -19.28 -0.73 1.11
CA ALA A 127 -20.50 -1.55 1.12
C ALA A 127 -20.33 -2.92 1.82
N LEU A 128 -19.10 -3.31 2.18
CA LEU A 128 -18.81 -4.57 2.88
C LEU A 128 -19.05 -4.47 4.40
N THR A 129 -19.33 -3.29 4.93
CA THR A 129 -19.54 -3.04 6.37
C THR A 129 -20.94 -2.48 6.65
N PRO A 130 -21.51 -2.73 7.83
CA PRO A 130 -22.74 -2.08 8.26
C PRO A 130 -22.58 -0.55 8.26
N GLY A 131 -23.49 0.15 7.60
CA GLY A 131 -23.48 1.61 7.51
C GLY A 131 -22.79 2.19 6.28
N ASN A 132 -22.29 1.35 5.37
CA ASN A 132 -21.58 1.76 4.16
C ASN A 132 -20.35 2.65 4.47
N ASP A 133 -19.56 2.24 5.46
CA ASP A 133 -18.37 2.96 5.91
C ASP A 133 -17.25 1.98 6.31
N ASN A 134 -16.07 2.16 5.71
CA ASN A 134 -14.90 1.32 5.91
C ASN A 134 -13.95 1.83 7.01
N ALA A 135 -14.25 2.95 7.69
CA ALA A 135 -13.35 3.60 8.65
C ALA A 135 -12.88 2.69 9.81
N ASN A 136 -13.64 1.67 10.19
CA ASN A 136 -13.27 0.75 11.28
C ASN A 136 -12.53 -0.51 10.80
N MET A 137 -12.22 -0.62 9.50
CA MET A 137 -11.48 -1.73 8.92
C MET A 137 -10.11 -1.26 8.45
N PHE A 138 -9.07 -2.02 8.73
CA PHE A 138 -7.71 -1.77 8.23
C PHE A 138 -7.10 -0.39 8.59
N GLY A 139 -7.54 0.20 9.71
CA GLY A 139 -6.98 1.43 10.24
C GLY A 139 -7.54 2.71 9.60
N ASP A 140 -7.20 3.85 10.21
CA ASP A 140 -7.83 5.15 9.93
C ASP A 140 -7.57 5.67 8.50
N GLY A 141 -6.55 5.15 7.81
CA GLY A 141 -6.26 5.53 6.43
C GLY A 141 -7.20 4.87 5.40
N ASN A 142 -8.03 3.90 5.80
CA ASN A 142 -9.03 3.27 4.93
C ASN A 142 -10.26 4.18 4.80
N VAL A 143 -10.18 5.13 3.86
CA VAL A 143 -11.22 6.12 3.64
C VAL A 143 -12.14 5.74 2.48
N ALA A 144 -13.45 5.74 2.72
CA ALA A 144 -14.47 5.36 1.72
C ALA A 144 -14.35 6.18 0.43
N GLN A 145 -14.11 7.48 0.55
CA GLN A 145 -13.94 8.37 -0.59
C GLN A 145 -12.75 7.98 -1.47
N GLY A 146 -11.62 7.57 -0.87
CA GLY A 146 -10.45 7.12 -1.62
C GLY A 146 -10.73 5.84 -2.40
N PHE A 147 -11.53 4.93 -1.80
CA PHE A 147 -11.98 3.73 -2.50
C PHE A 147 -12.90 4.05 -3.69
N ASP A 148 -13.94 4.87 -3.47
CA ASP A 148 -14.92 5.23 -4.50
C ASP A 148 -14.33 6.07 -5.65
N ASN A 149 -13.24 6.78 -5.38
CA ASN A 149 -12.55 7.57 -6.38
C ASN A 149 -11.51 6.76 -7.17
N PHE A 150 -11.04 5.63 -6.64
CA PHE A 150 -9.98 4.87 -7.28
C PHE A 150 -10.27 4.56 -8.76
N PRO A 151 -11.44 4.02 -9.17
CA PRO A 151 -11.72 3.77 -10.59
C PRO A 151 -11.88 5.05 -11.43
N LYS A 152 -12.11 6.21 -10.81
CA LYS A 152 -12.32 7.50 -11.49
C LYS A 152 -11.03 8.29 -11.69
N GLU A 153 -10.03 8.01 -10.86
CA GLU A 153 -8.77 8.76 -10.81
C GLU A 153 -7.57 7.91 -11.26
N HIS A 154 -7.68 6.58 -11.25
CA HIS A 154 -6.59 5.71 -11.68
C HIS A 154 -6.38 5.84 -13.20
N ILE A 155 -5.18 6.28 -13.57
CA ILE A 155 -4.73 6.35 -14.96
C ILE A 155 -3.99 5.05 -15.28
N CYS A 156 -4.52 4.28 -16.23
CA CYS A 156 -3.84 3.07 -16.69
C CYS A 156 -2.50 3.40 -17.33
N ASN A 157 -1.52 2.52 -17.13
CA ASN A 157 -0.19 2.67 -17.72
C ASN A 157 0.26 1.38 -18.40
N VAL A 158 1.48 1.37 -18.93
CA VAL A 158 2.06 0.23 -19.67
C VAL A 158 2.01 -1.09 -18.90
N TRP A 159 2.11 -1.06 -17.57
CA TRP A 159 1.98 -2.26 -16.74
C TRP A 159 0.54 -2.71 -16.60
N CYS A 160 -0.45 -1.82 -16.56
CA CYS A 160 -1.87 -2.20 -16.58
C CYS A 160 -2.18 -2.97 -17.87
N SER A 161 -1.73 -2.46 -19.02
CA SER A 161 -1.87 -3.13 -20.30
C SER A 161 -1.12 -4.47 -20.33
N TRP A 162 0.10 -4.51 -19.78
CA TRP A 162 0.86 -5.75 -19.67
C TRP A 162 0.22 -6.76 -18.73
N PHE A 163 -0.46 -6.33 -17.67
CA PHE A 163 -1.25 -7.23 -16.83
C PHE A 163 -2.53 -7.72 -17.52
N GLY A 164 -2.91 -7.11 -18.65
CA GLY A 164 -4.14 -7.35 -19.40
C GLY A 164 -5.37 -6.75 -18.73
N LEU A 165 -5.19 -5.67 -17.96
CA LEU A 165 -6.27 -5.00 -17.24
C LEU A 165 -7.04 -4.06 -18.18
N GLU A 166 -8.36 -4.11 -18.10
CA GLU A 166 -9.24 -3.18 -18.82
C GLU A 166 -9.26 -1.82 -18.12
N PRO A 167 -9.10 -0.69 -18.83
CA PRO A 167 -9.24 0.63 -18.23
C PRO A 167 -10.63 0.85 -17.59
N PHE A 168 -10.66 1.64 -16.52
CA PHE A 168 -11.90 2.02 -15.82
C PHE A 168 -12.71 3.07 -16.61
N GLY A 169 -13.07 2.79 -17.85
CA GLY A 169 -13.94 3.66 -18.67
C GLY A 169 -13.39 5.06 -19.01
N GLN A 170 -12.23 5.47 -18.50
CA GLN A 170 -11.48 6.64 -18.94
C GLN A 170 -10.41 6.19 -19.94
N THR A 171 -10.64 6.51 -21.21
CA THR A 171 -9.65 6.41 -22.28
C THR A 171 -8.72 7.61 -22.20
N ASP A 172 -7.42 7.34 -22.09
CA ASP A 172 -6.26 8.15 -22.48
C ASP A 172 -6.37 9.69 -22.32
N ILE A 173 -5.58 10.25 -21.41
CA ILE A 173 -5.15 11.65 -21.53
C ILE A 173 -3.96 11.63 -22.49
N ASP A 174 -4.19 12.17 -23.70
CA ASP A 174 -3.19 12.43 -24.74
C ASP A 174 -1.99 13.27 -24.25
#